data_AF-A0A7V9U5L1-F1
#
_entry.id   AF-A0A7V9U5L1-F1
#
_cell.length_a   1.000
_cell.length_b   1.000
_cell.length_c   1.000
_cell.angle_alpha   90.00
_cell.angle_beta   90.00
_cell.angle_gamma   90.00
#
_symmetry.space_group_name_H-M   'P 1'
#
loop_
_entity.id
_entity.type
_entity.pdbx_description
1 polymer ?
#
loop_
_entity_poly.entity_id
_entity_poly.type
_entity_poly.pdbx_seq_one_letter_code
_entity_poly.pdbx_strand_id
1 'polypeptide(L)'
;MPTMPESMNGDEVRRRRKALELSQDGLARLLLVTRQTVYSWERGLRTPPGMLALALEAIEKRKTWSALREAMQKREGALDVERES
;
A
#
# COMPACT_ATOMS: atom_id res chain seq x y z
N MET A 1 19.91 -19.96 -1.50
CA MET A 1 19.12 -19.17 -2.46
C MET A 1 17.95 -18.57 -1.69
N PRO A 2 17.79 -17.23 -1.61
CA PRO A 2 16.56 -16.67 -1.07
C PRO A 2 15.39 -17.20 -1.92
N THR A 3 14.42 -17.84 -1.29
CA THR A 3 13.20 -18.30 -1.95
C THR A 3 12.45 -17.07 -2.44
N MET A 4 12.21 -17.00 -3.75
CA MET A 4 11.35 -15.94 -4.30
C MET A 4 10.03 -15.98 -3.53
N PRO A 5 9.53 -14.84 -3.02
CA PRO A 5 8.22 -14.83 -2.40
C PRO A 5 7.20 -15.36 -3.40
N GLU A 6 6.35 -16.28 -2.95
CA GLU A 6 5.35 -16.94 -3.79
C GLU A 6 4.56 -15.90 -4.58
N SER A 7 4.26 -16.21 -5.84
CA SER A 7 3.47 -15.32 -6.69
C SER A 7 2.11 -15.07 -6.05
N MET A 8 1.86 -13.82 -5.69
CA MET A 8 0.59 -13.38 -5.11
C MET A 8 -0.57 -13.61 -6.08
N ASN A 9 -1.72 -14.09 -5.58
CA ASN A 9 -2.91 -14.24 -6.39
C ASN A 9 -3.66 -12.91 -6.59
N GLY A 10 -4.54 -12.85 -7.59
CA GLY A 10 -5.28 -11.63 -7.95
C GLY A 10 -6.18 -11.08 -6.84
N ASP A 11 -6.79 -11.96 -6.05
CA ASP A 11 -7.65 -11.56 -4.92
C ASP A 11 -6.86 -10.84 -3.82
N GLU A 12 -5.65 -11.30 -3.54
CA GLU A 12 -4.76 -10.65 -2.58
C GLU A 12 -4.31 -9.27 -3.08
N VAL A 13 -3.96 -9.14 -4.36
CA VAL A 13 -3.66 -7.83 -4.97
C VAL A 13 -4.84 -6.86 -4.78
N ARG A 14 -6.06 -7.33 -5.06
CA ARG A 14 -7.28 -6.54 -4.92
C ARG A 14 -7.53 -6.12 -3.48
N ARG A 15 -7.38 -7.04 -2.53
CA ARG A 15 -7.57 -6.80 -1.09
C ARG A 15 -6.58 -5.74 -0.58
N ARG A 16 -5.28 -5.94 -0.82
CA ARG A 16 -4.23 -4.98 -0.38
C ARG A 16 -4.41 -3.60 -1.01
N ARG A 17 -4.72 -3.54 -2.31
CA ARG A 17 -5.03 -2.27 -2.98
C ARG A 17 -6.18 -1.52 -2.32
N LYS A 18 -7.28 -2.22 -2.00
CA LYS A 18 -8.44 -1.63 -1.34
C LYS A 18 -8.12 -1.15 0.07
N ALA A 19 -7.33 -1.89 0.83
CA ALA A 19 -6.86 -1.47 2.16
C ALA A 19 -6.00 -0.19 2.09
N LEU A 20 -5.27 -0.02 1.00
CA LEU A 20 -4.54 1.22 0.68
C LEU A 20 -5.46 2.35 0.17
N GLU A 21 -6.75 2.11 -0.02
CA GLU A 21 -7.74 3.05 -0.57
C GLU A 21 -7.42 3.50 -2.00
N LEU A 22 -6.69 2.67 -2.74
CA LEU A 22 -6.31 2.96 -4.12
C LEU A 22 -7.34 2.44 -5.12
N SER A 23 -7.61 3.20 -6.18
CA SER A 23 -8.25 2.68 -7.38
C SER A 23 -7.27 1.80 -8.18
N GLN A 24 -7.77 1.02 -9.14
CA GLN A 24 -6.88 0.26 -10.03
C GLN A 24 -5.91 1.18 -10.79
N ASP A 25 -6.37 2.37 -11.18
CA ASP A 25 -5.54 3.39 -11.83
C ASP A 25 -4.51 3.99 -10.84
N GLY A 26 -4.91 4.23 -9.60
CA GLY A 26 -4.02 4.70 -8.54
C GLY A 26 -2.87 3.73 -8.27
N LEU A 27 -3.16 2.44 -8.15
CA LEU A 27 -2.12 1.42 -8.01
C LEU A 27 -1.23 1.33 -9.26
N ALA A 28 -1.83 1.41 -10.44
CA ALA A 28 -1.09 1.36 -11.71
C ALA A 28 -0.06 2.49 -11.82
N ARG A 29 -0.44 3.72 -11.44
CA ARG A 29 0.46 4.88 -11.40
C ARG A 29 1.63 4.68 -10.44
N LEU A 30 1.39 4.13 -9.25
CA LEU A 30 2.45 3.87 -8.27
C LEU A 30 3.45 2.81 -8.74
N LEU A 31 2.98 1.84 -9.52
CA LEU A 31 3.78 0.73 -10.02
C LEU A 31 4.33 0.95 -11.43
N LEU A 32 4.05 2.10 -12.05
CA LEU A 32 4.42 2.42 -13.44
C LEU A 32 3.96 1.37 -14.46
N VAL A 33 2.74 0.87 -14.27
CA VAL A 33 2.06 -0.04 -15.20
C VAL A 33 0.75 0.56 -15.70
N THR A 34 0.09 -0.10 -16.64
CA THR A 34 -1.24 0.32 -17.08
C THR A 34 -2.31 -0.15 -16.11
N ARG A 35 -3.45 0.56 -16.04
CA ARG A 35 -4.65 0.09 -15.32
C ARG A 35 -5.08 -1.31 -15.78
N GLN A 36 -4.95 -1.61 -17.07
CA GLN A 36 -5.32 -2.92 -17.62
C GLN A 36 -4.43 -4.05 -17.10
N THR A 37 -3.15 -3.77 -16.85
CA THR A 37 -2.23 -4.71 -16.20
C THR A 37 -2.74 -5.10 -14.80
N VAL A 38 -3.15 -4.10 -13.99
CA VAL A 38 -3.73 -4.34 -12.67
C VAL A 38 -5.05 -5.11 -12.77
N TYR A 39 -5.91 -4.77 -13.73
CA TYR A 39 -7.15 -5.51 -13.98
C TYR A 39 -6.89 -6.99 -14.29
N SER A 40 -5.93 -7.30 -15.17
CA SER A 40 -5.59 -8.68 -15.53
C SER A 40 -5.06 -9.47 -14.34
N TRP A 41 -4.28 -8.85 -13.45
CA TRP A 41 -3.83 -9.46 -12.20
C TRP A 41 -5.02 -9.80 -11.29
N GLU A 42 -5.88 -8.82 -10.99
CA GLU A 42 -7.01 -9.01 -10.07
C GLU A 42 -8.05 -10.02 -10.55
N ARG A 43 -8.16 -10.21 -11.87
CA ARG A 43 -9.06 -11.20 -12.47
C ARG A 43 -8.43 -12.59 -12.65
N GLY A 44 -7.16 -12.76 -12.28
CA GLY A 44 -6.42 -14.01 -12.50
C GLY A 44 -6.12 -14.30 -13.97
N LEU A 45 -6.27 -13.31 -14.87
CA LEU A 45 -5.96 -13.44 -16.29
C LEU A 45 -4.45 -13.46 -16.55
N ARG A 46 -3.66 -12.95 -15.60
CA ARG A 46 -2.20 -12.98 -15.62
C ARG A 46 -1.68 -13.13 -14.20
N THR A 47 -0.67 -13.97 -14.02
CA THR A 47 0.07 -14.06 -12.76
C THR A 47 0.84 -12.77 -12.49
N PRO A 48 0.64 -12.11 -11.33
CA PRO A 48 1.43 -10.95 -10.95
C PRO A 48 2.90 -11.33 -10.72
N PRO A 49 3.86 -10.44 -11.01
CA PRO A 49 5.27 -10.69 -10.72
C PRO A 49 5.48 -10.79 -9.21
N GLY A 50 6.39 -11.66 -8.75
CA GLY A 50 6.69 -11.82 -7.31
C GLY A 50 7.11 -10.50 -6.62
N MET A 51 7.75 -9.59 -7.36
CA MET A 51 8.14 -8.26 -6.88
C MET A 51 6.94 -7.38 -6.48
N LEU A 52 5.73 -7.67 -6.97
CA LEU A 52 4.52 -6.93 -6.61
C LEU A 52 4.24 -7.01 -5.10
N ALA A 53 4.49 -8.17 -4.48
CA ALA A 53 4.28 -8.35 -3.05
C ALA A 53 5.15 -7.40 -2.22
N LEU A 54 6.42 -7.25 -2.62
CA LEU A 54 7.40 -6.35 -2.01
C LEU A 54 7.03 -4.89 -2.23
N ALA A 55 6.58 -4.53 -3.44
CA ALA A 55 6.14 -3.18 -3.75
C ALA A 55 4.93 -2.76 -2.90
N LEU A 56 3.92 -3.62 -2.77
CA LEU A 56 2.75 -3.36 -1.94
C LEU A 56 3.12 -3.22 -0.45
N GLU A 57 4.04 -4.06 0.04
CA GLU A 57 4.52 -3.98 1.42
C GLU A 57 5.25 -2.65 1.70
N ALA A 58 6.06 -2.18 0.76
CA ALA A 58 6.73 -0.89 0.88
C ALA A 58 5.72 0.28 0.92
N ILE A 59 4.67 0.23 0.10
CA ILE A 59 3.61 1.25 0.08
C ILE A 59 2.82 1.25 1.40
N GLU A 60 2.46 0.07 1.92
CA GLU A 60 1.75 -0.06 3.19
C GLU A 60 2.55 0.48 4.37
N LYS A 61 3.82 0.10 4.48
CA LYS A 61 4.71 0.63 5.52
C LYS A 61 4.78 2.16 5.44
N ARG A 62 4.86 2.73 4.24
CA ARG A 62 4.89 4.18 4.05
C ARG A 62 3.62 4.87 4.59
N LYS A 63 2.43 4.33 4.33
CA LYS A 63 1.15 4.84 4.85
C LYS A 63 1.08 4.77 6.37
N THR A 64 1.59 3.68 6.96
CA THR A 64 1.65 3.52 8.42
C THR A 64 2.57 4.55 9.06
N TRP A 65 3.76 4.78 8.50
CA TRP A 65 4.70 5.76 9.03
C TRP A 65 4.20 7.20 8.88
N SER A 66 3.47 7.54 7.82
CA SER A 66 2.86 8.88 7.71
C SER A 66 1.77 9.08 8.75
N ALA A 67 0.88 8.10 8.92
CA ALA A 67 -0.19 8.15 9.92
C ALA A 67 0.35 8.25 11.35
N LEU A 68 1.41 7.50 11.69
CA LEU A 68 2.06 7.59 12.99
C LEU A 68 2.70 8.97 13.23
N ARG A 69 3.36 9.56 12.23
CA ARG A 69 3.95 10.90 12.36
C ARG A 69 2.89 11.97 12.61
N GLU A 70 1.80 11.94 11.86
CA GLU A 70 0.67 12.87 12.04
C GLU A 70 0.05 12.73 13.44
N ALA A 71 -0.13 11.49 13.91
CA ALA A 71 -0.64 11.22 15.26
C ALA A 71 0.30 11.72 16.37
N MET A 72 1.61 11.55 16.20
CA MET A 72 2.61 12.04 17.15
C MET A 72 2.63 13.57 17.24
N GLN A 73 2.60 14.27 16.10
CA GLN A 73 2.53 15.73 16.05
C GLN A 73 1.28 16.29 16.73
N LYS A 74 0.13 15.64 16.52
CA LYS A 74 -1.14 16.03 17.17
C LYS A 74 -1.10 15.85 18.70
N ARG A 75 -0.36 14.85 19.20
CA ARG A 75 -0.24 14.59 20.64
C ARG A 75 0.69 15.58 21.34
N GLU A 76 1.77 16.00 20.71
CA GLU A 76 2.65 17.06 21.24
C GLU A 76 1.93 18.42 21.29
N GLY A 77 1.24 18.81 20.22
CA GLY A 77 0.49 20.07 20.21
C GLY A 77 -0.68 20.15 21.21
N ALA A 78 -1.22 19.01 21.67
CA ALA A 78 -2.28 18.98 22.67
C ALA A 78 -1.77 19.20 24.11
N LEU A 79 -0.52 18.83 24.39
CA LEU A 79 0.10 18.99 25.73
C LEU A 79 0.56 20.43 26.00
N ASP A 80 0.84 21.21 24.94
CA ASP A 80 1.20 22.62 25.08
C ASP A 80 -0.03 23.51 25.35
N VAL A 81 -1.21 23.17 24.81
CA VAL A 81 -2.46 23.93 25.02
C VAL A 81 -2.98 23.81 26.47
N GLU A 82 -2.77 22.66 27.14
CA GLU A 82 -3.15 22.48 28.55
C GLU A 82 -2.20 23.15 29.55
N ARG A 83 -1.00 23.59 29.14
CA ARG A 83 -0.04 24.27 30.01
C ARG A 83 -0.18 25.79 30.02
N GLU A 84 -0.91 26.35 29.06
CA GLU A 84 -1.13 27.79 28.90
C GLU A 84 -2.54 28.25 29.34
N SER A 85 -3.35 27.34 29.90
CA SER A 85 -4.74 27.61 30.37
C SER A 85 -4.86 27.71 31.88
#